data_AF-A0AAJ1VAW1-F1
#
_entry.id   AF-A0AAJ1VAW1-F1
#
_cell.length_a   1.000
_cell.length_b   1.000
_cell.length_c   1.000
_cell.angle_alpha   90.00
_cell.angle_beta   90.00
_cell.angle_gamma   90.00
#
_symmetry.space_group_name_H-M   'P 1'
#
loop_
_entity.id
_entity.type
_entity.pdbx_description
1 polymer ?
#
loop_
_entity_poly.entity_id
_entity_poly.type
_entity_poly.pdbx_seq_one_letter_code
_entity_poly.pdbx_strand_id
1 'polypeptide(L)'
;MLWPINNGKERLHQPNKSAMLSMQEIKAIESWISQIGIFQIYITAGQLVSTARKTLKFKYKIIGHGFNRVVYDLNNGYILKIALSQVGLISNANEAYIYNNCNEEVKKYLCPVKEYGTGWIIMKKVDTKVPFAIKEYTKLIKLELKFLRHGIIPIDLRLDNVGYNENDEMVVIDYGLFTMDLKSPVLRWLV
;
A
#
# COMPACT_ATOMS: atom_id res chain seq x y z
N MET A 1 -35.54 4.61 -13.71
CA MET A 1 -35.59 4.53 -12.24
C MET A 1 -34.21 4.97 -11.75
N LEU A 2 -34.12 6.22 -11.30
CA LEU A 2 -32.87 6.87 -10.88
C LEU A 2 -32.60 6.48 -9.43
N TRP A 3 -31.42 5.91 -9.15
CA TRP A 3 -30.94 5.75 -7.78
C TRP A 3 -30.16 6.99 -7.34
N PRO A 4 -30.30 7.38 -6.06
CA PRO A 4 -29.80 8.65 -5.57
C PRO A 4 -28.28 8.66 -5.52
N ILE A 5 -27.71 9.75 -6.03
CA ILE A 5 -26.33 10.16 -5.82
C ILE A 5 -26.19 10.42 -4.32
N ASN A 6 -25.55 9.51 -3.60
CA ASN A 6 -25.25 9.71 -2.18
C ASN A 6 -24.09 10.71 -2.07
N ASN A 7 -24.47 11.98 -2.01
CA ASN A 7 -23.57 13.12 -1.80
C ASN A 7 -22.95 13.05 -0.39
N GLY A 8 -21.66 12.68 -0.32
CA GLY A 8 -20.71 13.37 0.56
C GLY A 8 -20.85 13.21 2.08
N LYS A 9 -21.42 12.12 2.60
CA LYS A 9 -21.39 11.83 4.05
C LYS A 9 -21.17 10.36 4.34
N GLU A 10 -19.89 9.97 4.33
CA GLU A 10 -19.26 8.93 5.17
C GLU A 10 -17.84 8.66 4.66
N ARG A 11 -17.00 9.70 4.61
CA ARG A 11 -15.58 9.44 4.90
C ARG A 11 -15.55 9.22 6.40
N LEU A 12 -15.48 7.96 6.82
CA LEU A 12 -15.08 7.59 8.18
C LEU A 12 -13.75 8.29 8.46
N HIS A 13 -13.80 9.52 8.96
CA HIS A 13 -12.70 10.16 9.66
C HIS A 13 -12.56 9.39 10.96
N GLN A 14 -11.99 8.18 10.88
CA GLN A 14 -11.38 7.58 12.04
C GLN A 14 -10.34 8.61 12.51
N PRO A 15 -10.38 9.05 13.78
CA PRO A 15 -9.31 9.88 14.30
C PRO A 15 -8.01 9.12 14.05
N ASN A 16 -7.01 9.77 13.42
CA ASN A 16 -5.68 9.23 13.22
C ASN A 16 -5.04 9.01 14.61
N LYS A 17 -5.43 7.93 15.28
CA LYS A 17 -4.78 7.41 16.47
C LYS A 17 -3.96 6.23 16.00
N SER A 18 -2.65 6.34 16.19
CA SER A 18 -1.71 5.28 15.91
C SER A 18 -1.03 4.90 17.22
N ALA A 19 -0.79 3.61 17.44
CA ALA A 19 0.06 3.18 18.54
C ALA A 19 1.55 3.26 18.15
N MET A 20 1.84 3.42 16.85
CA MET A 20 3.20 3.38 16.29
C MET A 20 3.72 4.73 15.81
N LEU A 21 2.83 5.68 15.50
CA LEU A 21 3.15 7.05 15.11
C LEU A 21 2.72 8.02 16.21
N SER A 22 3.60 8.95 16.53
CA SER A 22 3.30 10.09 17.40
C SER A 22 2.31 11.04 16.72
N MET A 23 1.63 11.85 17.55
CA MET A 23 0.74 12.90 17.06
C MET A 23 1.47 13.90 16.14
N GLN A 24 2.75 14.21 16.41
CA GLN A 24 3.56 15.07 15.54
C GLN A 24 3.78 14.44 14.16
N GLU A 25 4.08 13.13 14.11
CA GLU A 25 4.28 12.43 12.85
C GLU A 25 3.01 12.36 12.01
N ILE A 26 1.86 12.12 12.66
CA ILE A 26 0.55 12.13 12.02
C ILE A 26 0.25 13.51 11.43
N LYS A 27 0.46 14.59 12.18
CA LYS A 27 0.28 15.97 11.68
C LYS A 27 1.20 16.29 10.51
N ALA A 28 2.44 15.79 10.54
CA ALA A 28 3.38 15.96 9.44
C ALA A 28 2.91 15.22 8.18
N ILE A 29 2.34 14.01 8.32
CA ILE A 29 1.71 13.30 7.20
C ILE A 29 0.53 14.09 6.66
N GLU A 30 -0.41 14.51 7.51
CA GLU A 30 -1.58 15.30 7.09
C GLU A 30 -1.17 16.57 6.34
N SER A 31 -0.16 17.29 6.84
CA SER A 31 0.43 18.46 6.17
C SER A 31 1.06 18.13 4.83
N TRP A 32 1.66 16.94 4.68
CA TRP A 32 2.18 16.47 3.39
C TRP A 32 1.05 16.09 2.43
N ILE A 33 0.05 15.33 2.89
CA ILE A 33 -1.07 14.89 2.06
C ILE A 33 -1.84 16.08 1.47
N SER A 34 -1.97 17.19 2.21
CA SER A 34 -2.62 18.40 1.72
C SER A 34 -1.89 19.07 0.53
N GLN A 35 -0.66 18.63 0.20
CA GLN A 35 0.17 19.19 -0.88
C GLN A 35 0.27 18.28 -2.12
N ILE A 36 -0.22 17.04 -2.06
CA ILE A 36 0.00 16.01 -3.10
C ILE A 36 -0.56 16.36 -4.49
N GLY A 37 -1.49 17.33 -4.58
CA GLY A 37 -2.02 17.82 -5.86
C GLY A 37 -1.26 19.00 -6.48
N ILE A 38 -0.31 19.60 -5.75
CA ILE A 38 0.37 20.85 -6.16
C ILE A 38 1.55 20.56 -7.10
N PHE A 39 2.17 19.39 -6.97
CA PHE A 39 3.37 19.01 -7.73
C PHE A 39 3.02 18.25 -9.02
N GLN A 40 2.33 18.89 -9.96
CA GLN A 40 1.73 18.14 -11.07
C GLN A 40 2.52 18.05 -12.37
N ILE A 41 3.65 18.74 -12.54
CA ILE A 41 4.36 18.63 -13.82
C ILE A 41 5.85 18.94 -13.59
N TYR A 42 6.75 18.08 -14.08
CA TYR A 42 8.21 18.26 -14.14
C TYR A 42 9.08 17.96 -12.90
N ILE A 43 8.75 16.95 -12.07
CA ILE A 43 9.65 16.49 -11.00
C ILE A 43 9.96 14.99 -11.09
N THR A 44 11.20 14.61 -10.81
CA THR A 44 11.61 13.20 -10.68
C THR A 44 11.11 12.62 -9.35
N ALA A 45 11.02 11.29 -9.25
CA ALA A 45 10.67 10.62 -7.99
C ALA A 45 11.60 11.03 -6.84
N GLY A 46 12.90 11.22 -7.11
CA GLY A 46 13.87 11.68 -6.11
C GLY A 46 13.59 13.10 -5.61
N GLN A 47 13.22 14.02 -6.51
CA GLN A 47 12.81 15.37 -6.13
C GLN A 47 11.52 15.37 -5.31
N LEU A 48 10.53 14.57 -5.70
CA LEU A 48 9.28 14.42 -4.96
C LEU A 48 9.53 13.92 -3.53
N VAL A 49 10.35 12.89 -3.38
CA VAL A 49 10.74 12.35 -2.06
C VAL A 49 11.54 13.35 -1.25
N SER A 50 12.43 14.12 -1.87
CA SER A 50 13.20 15.17 -1.20
C SER A 50 12.27 16.25 -0.62
N THR A 51 11.26 16.68 -1.38
CA THR A 51 10.25 17.62 -0.93
C THR A 51 9.39 17.02 0.19
N ALA A 52 8.91 15.78 0.02
CA ALA A 52 8.16 15.08 1.06
C ALA A 52 8.97 14.99 2.36
N ARG A 53 10.26 14.68 2.29
CA ARG A 53 11.14 14.56 3.45
C ARG A 53 11.31 15.88 4.20
N LYS A 54 11.30 17.02 3.51
CA LYS A 54 11.34 18.36 4.14
C LYS A 54 10.09 18.65 4.96
N THR A 55 8.94 18.15 4.53
CA THR A 55 7.66 18.29 5.25
C THR A 55 7.56 17.26 6.38
N LEU A 56 7.82 15.98 6.08
CA LEU A 56 7.67 14.86 7.01
C LEU A 56 8.68 14.92 8.16
N LYS A 57 9.95 15.23 7.86
CA LYS A 57 11.06 15.32 8.84
C LYS A 57 11.20 14.09 9.76
N PHE A 58 10.88 12.91 9.24
CA PHE A 58 10.99 11.66 10.00
C PHE A 58 12.44 11.27 10.23
N LYS A 59 12.70 10.69 11.41
CA LYS A 59 14.01 10.12 11.79
C LYS A 59 14.27 8.74 11.18
N TYR A 60 13.25 8.14 10.58
CA TYR A 60 13.32 6.80 10.00
C TYR A 60 14.14 6.76 8.72
N LYS A 61 14.78 5.62 8.48
CA LYS A 61 15.52 5.37 7.24
C LYS A 61 14.53 5.13 6.10
N ILE A 62 14.72 5.81 4.97
CA ILE A 62 14.01 5.46 3.72
C ILE A 62 14.65 4.18 3.16
N ILE A 63 13.83 3.18 2.89
CA ILE A 63 14.25 1.88 2.34
C ILE A 63 13.71 1.63 0.92
N GLY A 64 12.80 2.48 0.44
CA GLY A 64 12.29 2.43 -0.92
C GLY A 64 11.48 3.67 -1.25
N HIS A 65 11.43 4.04 -2.54
CA HIS A 65 10.57 5.11 -3.01
C HIS A 65 10.26 4.97 -4.50
N GLY A 66 9.15 5.58 -4.91
CA GLY A 66 8.78 5.77 -6.31
C GLY A 66 8.01 7.06 -6.49
N PHE A 67 7.25 7.17 -7.57
CA PHE A 67 6.36 8.32 -7.78
C PHE A 67 5.12 8.30 -6.88
N ASN A 68 4.72 7.11 -6.42
CA ASN A 68 3.46 6.94 -5.69
C ASN A 68 3.63 6.96 -4.19
N ARG A 69 4.72 6.41 -3.67
CA ARG A 69 4.93 6.22 -2.22
C ARG A 69 6.39 6.32 -1.85
N VAL A 70 6.64 6.73 -0.62
CA VAL A 70 7.93 6.58 0.09
C VAL A 70 7.77 5.57 1.21
N VAL A 71 8.77 4.72 1.40
CA VAL A 71 8.77 3.63 2.39
C VAL A 71 9.85 3.86 3.42
N TYR A 72 9.46 3.96 4.69
CA TYR A 72 10.32 4.11 5.84
C TYR A 72 10.42 2.80 6.63
N ASP A 73 11.60 2.49 7.15
CA ASP A 73 11.80 1.46 8.17
C ASP A 73 11.59 2.06 9.56
N LEU A 74 10.59 1.55 10.28
CA LEU A 74 10.30 2.01 11.64
C LEU A 74 11.28 1.44 12.69
N ASN A 75 12.25 0.61 12.28
CA ASN A 75 13.28 -0.01 13.11
C ASN A 75 12.71 -0.88 14.25
N ASN A 76 11.49 -1.38 14.07
CA ASN A 76 10.79 -2.22 15.05
C ASN A 76 10.10 -3.44 14.40
N GLY A 77 10.59 -3.86 13.23
CA GLY A 77 10.01 -4.96 12.45
C GLY A 77 8.84 -4.57 11.55
N TYR A 78 8.56 -3.27 11.42
CA TYR A 78 7.50 -2.74 10.56
C TYR A 78 8.02 -1.66 9.59
N ILE A 79 7.27 -1.46 8.52
CA ILE A 79 7.49 -0.41 7.54
C ILE A 79 6.32 0.57 7.54
N LEU A 80 6.60 1.82 7.21
CA LEU A 80 5.59 2.86 6.98
C LEU A 80 5.65 3.28 5.52
N LYS A 81 4.55 3.07 4.77
CA LYS A 81 4.40 3.58 3.41
C LYS A 81 3.55 4.85 3.45
N ILE A 82 4.06 5.94 2.91
CA ILE A 82 3.35 7.24 2.84
C ILE A 82 3.13 7.58 1.38
N ALA A 83 1.90 7.99 1.05
CA ALA A 83 1.53 8.41 -0.29
C ALA A 83 2.30 9.68 -0.71
N LEU A 84 2.70 9.72 -1.98
CA LEU A 84 3.29 10.86 -2.65
C LEU A 84 2.42 11.35 -3.82
N SER A 85 1.41 10.56 -4.22
CA SER A 85 0.49 10.83 -5.32
C SER A 85 -0.93 10.40 -4.97
N GLN A 86 -1.93 10.79 -5.77
CA GLN A 86 -3.30 10.29 -5.66
C GLN A 86 -3.36 8.76 -5.83
N VAL A 87 -2.55 8.20 -6.73
CA VAL A 87 -2.42 6.75 -6.88
C VAL A 87 -1.87 6.11 -5.60
N GLY A 88 -0.91 6.76 -4.93
CA GLY A 88 -0.41 6.32 -3.62
C GLY A 88 -1.48 6.31 -2.52
N LEU A 89 -2.37 7.31 -2.50
CA LEU A 89 -3.50 7.37 -1.57
C LEU A 89 -4.45 6.19 -1.78
N ILE A 90 -4.84 5.94 -3.03
CA ILE A 90 -5.73 4.84 -3.41
C ILE A 90 -5.06 3.50 -3.09
N SER A 91 -3.79 3.34 -3.45
CA SER A 91 -3.01 2.12 -3.22
C SER A 91 -2.93 1.77 -1.72
N ASN A 92 -2.63 2.73 -0.85
CA ASN A 92 -2.61 2.51 0.60
C ASN A 92 -3.98 2.10 1.15
N ALA A 93 -5.04 2.79 0.73
CA ALA A 93 -6.41 2.47 1.15
C ALA A 93 -6.84 1.07 0.66
N ASN A 94 -6.44 0.70 -0.56
CA ASN A 94 -6.77 -0.59 -1.16
C ASN A 94 -6.02 -1.74 -0.47
N GLU A 95 -4.74 -1.56 -0.11
CA GLU A 95 -4.01 -2.54 0.70
C GLU A 95 -4.71 -2.78 2.06
N ALA A 96 -5.11 -1.70 2.75
CA ALA A 96 -5.85 -1.83 4.00
C ALA A 96 -7.21 -2.53 3.79
N TYR A 97 -7.93 -2.17 2.73
CA TYR A 97 -9.23 -2.77 2.41
C TYR A 97 -9.12 -4.26 2.12
N ILE A 98 -8.23 -4.67 1.21
CA ILE A 98 -8.06 -6.07 0.82
C ILE A 98 -7.66 -6.91 2.02
N TYR A 99 -6.67 -6.47 2.81
CA TYR A 99 -6.21 -7.23 3.97
C TYR A 99 -7.33 -7.47 5.00
N ASN A 100 -8.18 -6.48 5.23
CA ASN A 100 -9.24 -6.58 6.23
C ASN A 100 -10.52 -7.29 5.74
N ASN A 101 -10.70 -7.46 4.42
CA ASN A 101 -11.95 -8.00 3.86
C ASN A 101 -11.76 -9.26 3.02
N CYS A 102 -10.53 -9.68 2.73
CA CYS A 102 -10.27 -10.93 2.01
C CYS A 102 -10.52 -12.17 2.88
N ASN A 103 -10.66 -13.32 2.20
CA ASN A 103 -10.78 -14.62 2.85
C ASN A 103 -9.49 -14.99 3.61
N GLU A 104 -9.62 -15.57 4.81
CA GLU A 104 -8.49 -15.95 5.67
C GLU A 104 -7.52 -16.94 5.01
N GLU A 105 -7.99 -17.80 4.09
CA GLU A 105 -7.12 -18.73 3.34
C GLU A 105 -6.11 -18.02 2.44
N VAL A 106 -6.47 -16.84 1.92
CA VAL A 106 -5.59 -16.03 1.06
C VAL A 106 -4.91 -14.90 1.82
N LYS A 107 -5.51 -14.43 2.92
CA LYS A 107 -4.96 -13.37 3.77
C LYS A 107 -3.56 -13.68 4.29
N LYS A 108 -3.28 -14.94 4.62
CA LYS A 108 -1.93 -15.39 5.05
C LYS A 108 -0.83 -15.18 4.01
N TYR A 109 -1.20 -15.01 2.73
CA TYR A 109 -0.26 -14.69 1.65
C TYR A 109 -0.15 -13.19 1.38
N LEU A 110 -0.85 -12.34 2.13
CA LEU A 110 -0.70 -10.89 2.09
C LEU A 110 0.17 -10.46 3.26
N CYS A 111 1.12 -9.56 2.99
CA CYS A 111 1.92 -8.96 4.04
C CYS A 111 1.01 -8.27 5.07
N PRO A 112 1.09 -8.61 6.38
CA PRO A 112 0.15 -8.11 7.36
C PRO A 112 0.10 -6.59 7.47
N VAL A 113 -1.10 -6.02 7.41
CA VAL A 113 -1.36 -4.61 7.77
C VAL A 113 -1.52 -4.51 9.27
N LYS A 114 -0.72 -3.65 9.90
CA LYS A 114 -0.77 -3.40 11.34
C LYS A 114 -1.68 -2.23 11.69
N GLU A 115 -1.49 -1.11 11.01
CA GLU A 115 -2.24 0.13 11.19
C GLU A 115 -2.33 0.88 9.86
N TYR A 116 -3.36 1.71 9.69
CA TYR A 116 -3.49 2.56 8.51
C TYR A 116 -4.25 3.83 8.87
N GLY A 117 -4.04 4.88 8.08
CA GLY A 117 -4.73 6.15 8.22
C GLY A 117 -4.74 6.91 6.91
N THR A 118 -5.11 8.19 6.95
CA THR A 118 -5.22 8.99 5.73
C THR A 118 -3.84 9.18 5.10
N GLY A 119 -3.62 8.51 3.96
CA GLY A 119 -2.41 8.60 3.16
C GLY A 119 -1.20 7.83 3.68
N TRP A 120 -1.38 6.96 4.66
CA TRP A 120 -0.30 6.12 5.17
C TRP A 120 -0.81 4.72 5.58
N ILE A 121 0.10 3.74 5.52
CA ILE A 121 -0.14 2.37 5.97
C ILE A 121 1.14 1.83 6.65
N ILE A 122 0.96 1.09 7.74
CA ILE A 122 2.03 0.37 8.44
C ILE A 122 1.83 -1.12 8.25
N MET A 123 2.89 -1.79 7.81
CA MET A 123 2.87 -3.22 7.49
C MET A 123 4.05 -3.93 8.13
N LYS A 124 3.95 -5.26 8.29
CA LYS A 124 5.09 -6.08 8.72
C LYS A 124 6.25 -5.89 7.73
N LYS A 125 7.48 -5.80 8.23
CA LYS A 125 8.67 -5.82 7.39
C LYS A 125 8.95 -7.28 6.99
N VAL A 126 9.12 -7.51 5.69
CA VAL A 126 9.34 -8.84 5.09
C VAL A 126 10.68 -8.82 4.34
N ASP A 127 11.38 -9.96 4.29
CA ASP A 127 12.58 -10.08 3.46
C ASP A 127 12.17 -10.18 1.98
N THR A 128 12.71 -9.28 1.17
CA THR A 128 12.37 -9.11 -0.25
C THR A 128 13.40 -9.74 -1.18
N LYS A 129 14.35 -10.52 -0.66
CA LYS A 129 15.36 -11.21 -1.47
C LYS A 129 14.78 -12.45 -2.14
N VAL A 130 14.01 -12.23 -3.20
CA VAL A 130 13.46 -13.31 -4.02
C VAL A 130 14.34 -13.50 -5.26
N PRO A 131 14.96 -14.67 -5.46
CA PRO A 131 15.83 -14.89 -6.61
C PRO A 131 15.02 -15.00 -7.91
N PHE A 132 15.57 -14.50 -9.02
CA PHE A 132 14.99 -14.69 -10.36
C PHE A 132 15.26 -16.12 -10.86
N ALA A 133 14.51 -17.09 -10.34
CA ALA A 133 14.65 -18.50 -10.67
C ALA A 133 13.30 -19.12 -11.08
N ILE A 134 13.32 -20.13 -11.97
CA ILE A 134 12.12 -20.81 -12.48
C ILE A 134 11.22 -21.34 -11.34
N LYS A 135 11.82 -21.84 -10.26
CA LYS A 135 11.11 -22.31 -9.06
C LYS A 135 10.25 -21.20 -8.43
N GLU A 136 10.73 -19.96 -8.46
CA GLU A 136 10.06 -18.79 -7.88
C GLU A 136 8.86 -18.36 -8.73
N TYR A 137 8.99 -18.35 -10.06
CA TYR A 137 7.86 -18.15 -10.95
C TYR A 137 6.78 -19.22 -10.80
N THR A 138 7.18 -20.48 -10.55
CA THR A 138 6.22 -21.57 -10.29
C THR A 138 5.43 -21.32 -8.99
N LYS A 139 6.08 -20.79 -7.94
CA LYS A 139 5.39 -20.37 -6.71
C LYS A 139 4.46 -19.19 -6.97
N LEU A 140 4.89 -18.22 -7.76
CA LEU A 140 4.12 -17.04 -8.13
C LEU A 140 2.83 -17.40 -8.87
N ILE A 141 2.89 -18.28 -9.88
CA ILE A 141 1.71 -18.75 -10.64
C ILE A 141 0.74 -19.49 -9.72
N LYS A 142 1.24 -20.34 -8.81
CA LYS A 142 0.39 -21.01 -7.82
C LYS A 142 -0.31 -20.02 -6.89
N LEU A 143 0.38 -18.94 -6.52
CA LEU A 143 -0.16 -17.88 -5.69
C LEU A 143 -1.22 -17.06 -6.44
N GLU A 144 -0.98 -16.73 -7.71
CA GLU A 144 -1.94 -16.07 -8.60
C GLU A 144 -3.25 -16.86 -8.70
N LEU A 145 -3.15 -18.18 -8.97
CA LEU A 145 -4.32 -19.06 -9.04
C LEU A 145 -5.07 -19.15 -7.71
N LYS A 146 -4.38 -19.08 -6.56
CA LYS A 146 -5.03 -19.02 -5.24
C LYS A 146 -5.84 -17.74 -5.06
N PHE A 147 -5.30 -16.58 -5.45
CA PHE A 147 -6.02 -15.32 -5.38
C PHE A 147 -7.25 -15.32 -6.29
N LEU A 148 -7.09 -15.73 -7.55
CA LEU A 148 -8.19 -15.79 -8.51
C LEU A 148 -9.34 -16.70 -8.04
N ARG A 149 -9.01 -17.86 -7.46
CA ARG A 149 -10.01 -18.78 -6.88
C ARG A 149 -10.81 -18.17 -5.72
N HIS A 150 -10.28 -17.15 -5.07
CA HIS A 150 -10.93 -16.43 -3.97
C HIS A 150 -11.44 -15.04 -4.39
N GLY A 151 -11.60 -14.80 -5.69
CA GLY A 151 -12.18 -13.56 -6.21
C GLY A 151 -11.25 -12.35 -6.14
N ILE A 152 -9.94 -12.54 -5.96
CA ILE A 152 -8.95 -11.48 -5.99
C ILE A 152 -8.22 -11.53 -7.34
N ILE A 153 -8.24 -10.43 -8.09
CA ILE A 153 -7.48 -10.25 -9.33
C ILE A 153 -6.16 -9.55 -8.98
N PRO A 154 -5.00 -10.24 -9.12
CA PRO A 154 -3.73 -9.74 -8.62
C PRO A 154 -2.94 -8.98 -9.71
N ILE A 155 -3.44 -7.81 -10.12
CA ILE A 155 -3.00 -7.05 -11.32
C ILE A 155 -1.47 -6.81 -11.40
N ASP A 156 -0.79 -6.61 -10.26
CA ASP A 156 0.66 -6.35 -10.22
C ASP A 156 1.43 -7.43 -9.44
N LEU A 157 1.03 -8.71 -9.58
CA LEU A 157 1.74 -9.81 -8.95
C LEU A 157 3.00 -10.18 -9.75
N ARG A 158 4.16 -9.85 -9.19
CA ARG A 158 5.49 -10.12 -9.75
C ARG A 158 6.51 -10.37 -8.64
N LEU A 159 7.67 -10.93 -8.98
CA LEU A 159 8.71 -11.27 -8.01
C LEU A 159 9.19 -10.05 -7.19
N ASP A 160 9.17 -8.85 -7.76
CA ASP A 160 9.53 -7.62 -7.04
C ASP A 160 8.51 -7.19 -5.98
N ASN A 161 7.28 -7.72 -6.07
CA ASN A 161 6.16 -7.40 -5.18
C ASN A 161 5.85 -8.54 -4.22
N VAL A 162 6.76 -9.51 -4.07
CA VAL A 162 6.67 -10.59 -3.09
C VAL A 162 7.94 -10.68 -2.25
N GLY A 163 7.83 -11.37 -1.12
CA GLY A 163 8.94 -11.69 -0.23
C GLY A 163 8.68 -13.01 0.48
N TYR A 164 9.54 -13.34 1.44
CA TYR A 164 9.42 -14.54 2.25
C TYR A 164 9.09 -14.20 3.70
N ASN A 165 8.07 -14.86 4.25
CA ASN A 165 7.80 -14.80 5.69
C ASN A 165 8.78 -15.71 6.46
N GLU A 166 8.66 -15.72 7.78
CA GLU A 166 9.46 -16.55 8.70
C GLU A 166 9.36 -18.07 8.46
N ASN A 167 8.35 -18.54 7.69
CA ASN A 167 8.13 -19.94 7.38
C ASN A 167 8.58 -20.31 5.96
N ASP A 168 9.35 -19.46 5.27
CA ASP A 168 9.75 -19.63 3.87
C ASP A 168 8.55 -19.72 2.90
N GLU A 169 7.42 -19.11 3.25
CA GLU A 169 6.27 -18.96 2.36
C GLU A 169 6.30 -17.61 1.64
N MET A 170 5.97 -17.64 0.35
CA MET A 170 5.87 -16.45 -0.48
C MET A 170 4.67 -15.61 -0.05
N VAL A 171 4.91 -14.34 0.27
CA VAL A 171 3.89 -13.36 0.66
C VAL A 171 3.96 -12.12 -0.23
N VAL A 172 2.82 -11.56 -0.58
CA VAL A 172 2.71 -10.34 -1.39
C VAL A 172 2.92 -9.12 -0.50
N ILE A 173 3.91 -8.29 -0.82
CA ILE A 173 4.27 -7.08 -0.06
C ILE A 173 3.67 -5.81 -0.65
N ASP A 174 3.26 -5.84 -1.92
CA ASP A 174 2.55 -4.77 -2.61
C ASP A 174 1.35 -5.35 -3.36
N TYR A 175 0.17 -5.09 -2.80
CA TYR A 175 -1.12 -5.51 -3.37
C TYR A 175 -2.07 -4.32 -3.48
N GLY A 176 -1.54 -3.09 -3.55
CA GLY A 176 -2.35 -1.90 -3.70
C GLY A 176 -3.05 -1.77 -5.05
N LEU A 177 -2.64 -2.56 -6.04
CA LEU A 177 -3.29 -2.67 -7.36
C LEU A 177 -4.17 -3.91 -7.51
N PHE A 178 -4.27 -4.77 -6.49
CA PHE A 178 -5.17 -5.92 -6.55
C PHE A 178 -6.62 -5.45 -6.51
N THR A 179 -7.56 -6.30 -6.94
CA THR A 179 -9.00 -5.99 -6.84
C THR A 179 -9.83 -7.20 -6.42
N MET A 180 -10.84 -6.97 -5.57
CA MET A 180 -11.85 -7.96 -5.16
C MET A 180 -13.20 -7.83 -5.89
N ASP A 181 -13.34 -6.83 -6.77
CA ASP A 181 -14.56 -6.57 -7.53
C ASP A 181 -14.21 -6.16 -8.97
N LEU A 182 -14.93 -6.69 -9.96
CA LEU A 182 -14.86 -6.20 -11.35
C LEU A 182 -15.36 -4.75 -11.48
N LYS A 183 -16.07 -4.21 -10.47
CA LYS A 183 -16.46 -2.80 -10.35
C LYS A 183 -15.52 -1.95 -9.51
N SER A 184 -14.35 -2.47 -9.12
CA SER A 184 -13.40 -1.78 -8.27
C SER A 184 -13.02 -0.38 -8.79
N PRO A 185 -12.86 0.62 -7.91
CA PRO A 185 -12.40 1.95 -8.29
C PRO A 185 -11.11 1.93 -9.11
N VAL A 186 -10.24 0.93 -8.93
CA VAL A 186 -8.98 0.79 -9.68
C VAL A 186 -9.23 0.53 -11.17
N LEU A 187 -10.25 -0.27 -11.52
CA LEU A 187 -10.63 -0.54 -12.91
C LEU A 187 -11.26 0.68 -13.61
N ARG A 188 -11.87 1.61 -12.86
CA ARG A 188 -12.43 2.86 -13.43
C ARG A 188 -11.36 3.82 -13.99
N TRP A 189 -10.08 3.59 -13.71
CA TRP A 189 -8.97 4.39 -14.27
C TRP A 189 -8.34 3.77 -15.52
N LEU A 190 -8.74 2.55 -15.89
CA LEU A 190 -8.23 1.82 -17.05
C LEU A 190 -9.22 1.79 -18.23
N VAL A 191 -10.39 2.44 -18.09
CA VAL A 191 -11.44 2.56 -19.12
C VAL A 191 -11.70 4.03 -19.41
#